data_AF-A0A941RMR3-F1
#
_entry.id   AF-A0A941RMR3-F1
#
_cell.length_a   1.000
_cell.length_b   1.000
_cell.length_c   1.000
_cell.angle_alpha   90.00
_cell.angle_beta   90.00
_cell.angle_gamma   90.00
#
_symmetry.space_group_name_H-M   'P 1'
#
loop_
_entity.id
_entity.type
_entity.pdbx_description
1 polymer ?
#
loop_
_entity_poly.entity_id
_entity_poly.type
_entity_poly.pdbx_seq_one_letter_code
_entity_poly.pdbx_strand_id
1 'polypeptide(L)'
;MLLLAAAGTASAVEDPRPTVDDMLVMSMRPEGRRVAVIRIAGDGTGDYTTFKAAVAAGAAAQSAALTAAGLTAGQVTPNFRVDYLVGPGVYTSAPGDWSGVIHPFAAFYATDTTPGATVLRWGVEPDGGLYWEGIDIVNVDNAGAFDPKYPIHLHADATSIITRCTLTNEAASSGGYPTPLGVDGDRRATLVVHDVTMTTGVYTNIHGPTGTLTPGMVTVFSDCTFTGGDLHWWALDDTDPSEMWAVGSTAHGVKMLGAATVLHSDPGNTLAVAPVHVATGGGALTTGTTDTRTDWPVPVGALSAGDRARYGM
;
A
#
# COMPACT_ATOMS: atom_id res chain seq x y z
N MET A 1 7.42 1.60 -59.68
CA MET A 1 6.29 2.05 -58.83
C MET A 1 6.44 1.33 -57.49
N LEU A 2 7.08 1.97 -56.51
CA LEU A 2 7.24 1.43 -55.15
C LEU A 2 6.02 1.89 -54.33
N LEU A 3 5.21 0.95 -53.83
CA LEU A 3 4.21 1.24 -52.82
C LEU A 3 4.91 1.38 -51.46
N LEU A 4 4.97 2.60 -50.93
CA LEU A 4 5.19 2.84 -49.50
C LEU A 4 3.92 2.39 -48.76
N ALA A 5 4.02 1.31 -47.98
CA ALA A 5 3.02 1.00 -46.96
C ALA A 5 3.13 2.06 -45.85
N ALA A 6 2.07 2.86 -45.68
CA ALA A 6 1.94 3.76 -44.55
C ALA A 6 1.88 2.92 -43.27
N ALA A 7 2.88 3.09 -42.41
CA ALA A 7 2.84 2.61 -41.04
C ALA A 7 1.67 3.31 -40.34
N GLY A 8 0.60 2.58 -40.08
CA GLY A 8 -0.48 3.06 -39.24
C GLY A 8 0.10 3.38 -37.87
N THR A 9 0.06 4.65 -37.49
CA THR A 9 0.30 5.09 -36.12
C THR A 9 -0.70 4.36 -35.22
N ALA A 10 -0.21 3.48 -34.36
CA ALA A 10 -1.02 2.89 -33.30
C ALA A 10 -1.71 4.03 -32.54
N SER A 11 -3.05 4.06 -32.56
CA SER A 11 -3.84 4.93 -31.70
C SER A 11 -3.31 4.79 -30.28
N ALA A 12 -2.95 5.90 -29.63
CA ALA A 12 -2.66 5.90 -28.21
C ALA A 12 -3.86 5.24 -27.52
N VAL A 13 -3.65 4.06 -26.94
CA VAL A 13 -4.68 3.41 -26.14
C VAL A 13 -4.92 4.36 -24.98
N GLU A 14 -6.13 4.91 -24.91
CA GLU A 14 -6.57 5.74 -23.79
C GLU A 14 -6.27 5.00 -22.49
N ASP A 15 -5.63 5.69 -21.55
CA ASP A 15 -5.28 5.09 -20.28
C ASP A 15 -6.57 4.82 -19.50
N PRO A 16 -6.93 3.55 -19.23
CA PRO A 16 -8.25 3.20 -18.75
C PRO A 16 -8.43 3.49 -17.24
N ARG A 17 -7.46 4.15 -16.60
CA ARG A 17 -7.48 4.49 -15.19
C ARG A 17 -8.36 5.73 -14.97
N PRO A 18 -9.17 5.78 -13.89
CA PRO A 18 -10.07 6.90 -13.61
C PRO A 18 -9.27 8.18 -13.38
N THR A 19 -9.69 9.33 -13.89
CA THR A 19 -9.05 10.61 -13.50
C THR A 19 -9.52 11.03 -12.11
N VAL A 20 -8.60 11.55 -11.28
CA VAL A 20 -8.92 12.15 -9.99
C VAL A 20 -8.33 13.56 -9.92
N ASP A 21 -9.00 14.44 -9.17
CA ASP A 21 -8.61 15.86 -9.03
C ASP A 21 -7.42 16.07 -8.07
N ASP A 22 -6.90 14.99 -7.49
CA ASP A 22 -5.73 15.00 -6.63
C ASP A 22 -4.45 14.76 -7.43
N MET A 23 -3.69 15.82 -7.65
CA MET A 23 -2.44 15.79 -8.41
C MET A 23 -1.34 14.96 -7.72
N LEU A 24 -1.34 14.89 -6.38
CA LEU A 24 -0.38 14.10 -5.62
C LEU A 24 -0.66 12.61 -5.84
N VAL A 25 -1.92 12.18 -5.75
CA VAL A 25 -2.36 10.83 -6.11
C VAL A 25 -1.98 10.50 -7.55
N MET A 26 -2.27 11.39 -8.50
CA MET A 26 -1.93 11.20 -9.91
C MET A 26 -0.42 11.02 -10.13
N SER A 27 0.43 11.73 -9.37
CA SER A 27 1.89 11.60 -9.45
C SER A 27 2.40 10.26 -8.88
N MET A 28 1.74 9.74 -7.84
CA MET A 28 2.08 8.48 -7.19
C MET A 28 1.63 7.26 -7.99
N ARG A 29 0.70 7.39 -8.94
CA ARG A 29 0.21 6.26 -9.73
C ARG A 29 1.32 5.58 -10.52
N PRO A 30 1.31 4.23 -10.62
CA PRO A 30 2.28 3.49 -11.42
C PRO A 30 2.37 4.01 -12.85
N GLU A 31 3.58 4.19 -13.36
CA GLU A 31 3.80 4.55 -14.77
C GLU A 31 4.49 3.41 -15.52
N GLY A 32 4.73 3.59 -16.82
CA GLY A 32 5.46 2.62 -17.64
C GLY A 32 4.66 1.37 -18.02
N ARG A 33 5.37 0.28 -18.28
CA ARG A 33 4.81 -0.93 -18.89
C ARG A 33 3.91 -1.69 -17.91
N ARG A 34 2.77 -2.15 -18.41
CA ARG A 34 1.90 -3.14 -17.77
C ARG A 34 1.77 -4.37 -18.64
N VAL A 35 1.58 -5.54 -18.03
CA VAL A 35 1.42 -6.81 -18.75
C VAL A 35 -0.05 -7.19 -18.93
N ALA A 36 -0.94 -6.66 -18.08
CA ALA A 36 -2.38 -6.87 -18.19
C ALA A 36 -3.15 -5.70 -17.55
N VAL A 37 -4.37 -5.50 -18.03
CA VAL A 37 -5.42 -4.69 -17.40
C VAL A 37 -6.62 -5.62 -17.21
N ILE A 38 -7.10 -5.74 -15.98
CA ILE A 38 -8.20 -6.64 -15.62
C ILE A 38 -9.33 -5.83 -14.99
N ARG A 39 -10.56 -6.00 -15.47
CA ARG A 39 -11.75 -5.36 -14.91
C ARG A 39 -12.47 -6.30 -13.96
N ILE A 40 -12.77 -5.80 -12.77
CA ILE A 40 -13.57 -6.50 -11.75
C ILE A 40 -14.90 -5.77 -11.63
N ALA A 41 -16.02 -6.44 -11.88
CA ALA A 41 -17.34 -5.85 -11.61
C ALA A 41 -18.31 -6.94 -11.15
N GLY A 42 -18.87 -6.76 -9.94
CA GLY A 42 -19.76 -7.74 -9.32
C GLY A 42 -21.07 -7.97 -10.08
N ASP A 43 -21.46 -7.04 -10.95
CA ASP A 43 -22.66 -7.11 -11.80
C ASP A 43 -22.47 -7.91 -13.10
N GLY A 44 -21.26 -8.44 -13.35
CA GLY A 44 -20.94 -9.23 -14.54
C GLY A 44 -20.51 -8.41 -15.76
N THR A 45 -20.34 -7.09 -15.62
CA THR A 45 -19.84 -6.22 -16.71
C THR A 45 -18.32 -6.20 -16.84
N GLY A 46 -17.60 -6.74 -15.85
CA GLY A 46 -16.14 -6.86 -15.82
C GLY A 46 -15.63 -8.17 -16.44
N ASP A 47 -14.31 -8.30 -16.58
CA ASP A 47 -13.66 -9.54 -17.00
C ASP A 47 -13.86 -10.64 -15.94
N TYR A 48 -13.97 -10.24 -14.67
CA TYR A 48 -14.24 -11.12 -13.53
C TYR A 48 -15.25 -10.46 -12.57
N THR A 49 -16.01 -11.29 -11.85
CA THR A 49 -16.97 -10.83 -10.84
C THR A 49 -16.42 -10.85 -9.41
N THR A 50 -15.23 -11.42 -9.20
CA THR A 50 -14.63 -11.57 -7.87
C THR A 50 -13.14 -11.19 -7.86
N PHE A 51 -12.68 -10.67 -6.72
CA PHE A 51 -11.26 -10.38 -6.50
C PHE A 51 -10.38 -11.63 -6.64
N LYS A 52 -10.80 -12.75 -6.03
CA LYS A 52 -10.08 -14.02 -6.11
C LYS A 52 -9.76 -14.44 -7.56
N ALA A 53 -10.79 -14.47 -8.42
CA ALA A 53 -10.61 -14.90 -9.80
C ALA A 53 -9.74 -13.92 -10.60
N ALA A 54 -9.95 -12.61 -10.39
CA ALA A 54 -9.15 -11.58 -11.03
C ALA A 54 -7.67 -11.62 -10.62
N VAL A 55 -7.38 -11.74 -9.32
CA VAL A 55 -6.01 -11.82 -8.80
C VAL A 55 -5.30 -13.07 -9.29
N ALA A 56 -5.99 -14.22 -9.34
CA ALA A 56 -5.43 -15.45 -9.90
C ALA A 56 -5.11 -15.29 -11.41
N ALA A 57 -6.00 -14.63 -12.16
CA ALA A 57 -5.78 -14.38 -13.58
C ALA A 57 -4.61 -13.42 -13.85
N GLY A 58 -4.46 -12.37 -13.04
CA GLY A 58 -3.33 -11.47 -13.19
C GLY A 58 -2.00 -12.08 -12.75
N ALA A 59 -1.99 -12.92 -11.70
CA ALA A 59 -0.82 -13.71 -11.36
C ALA A 59 -0.39 -14.61 -12.54
N ALA A 60 -1.36 -15.25 -13.21
CA ALA A 60 -1.08 -16.06 -14.40
C ALA A 60 -0.56 -15.20 -15.58
N ALA A 61 -1.13 -14.02 -15.82
CA ALA A 61 -0.67 -13.10 -16.85
C ALA A 61 0.76 -12.61 -16.59
N GLN A 62 1.06 -12.25 -15.35
CA GLN A 62 2.41 -11.85 -14.92
C GLN A 62 3.42 -12.99 -15.09
N SER A 63 3.07 -14.19 -14.65
CA SER A 63 3.90 -15.39 -14.81
C SER A 63 4.18 -15.73 -16.29
N ALA A 64 3.17 -15.61 -17.15
CA ALA A 64 3.32 -15.82 -18.58
C ALA A 64 4.25 -14.76 -19.22
N ALA A 65 4.11 -13.49 -18.83
CA ALA A 65 4.96 -12.41 -19.31
C ALA A 65 6.43 -12.58 -18.88
N LEU A 66 6.67 -12.98 -17.62
CA LEU A 66 8.01 -13.32 -17.12
C LEU A 66 8.62 -14.48 -17.92
N THR A 67 7.85 -15.55 -18.11
CA THR A 67 8.27 -16.72 -18.89
C THR A 67 8.65 -16.33 -20.33
N ALA A 68 7.84 -15.50 -20.98
CA ALA A 68 8.11 -14.99 -22.33
C ALA A 68 9.37 -14.11 -22.39
N ALA A 69 9.75 -13.47 -21.29
CA ALA A 69 10.99 -12.70 -21.15
C ALA A 69 12.20 -13.54 -20.70
N GLY A 70 12.02 -14.85 -20.46
CA GLY A 70 13.08 -15.73 -19.95
C GLY A 70 13.43 -15.49 -18.48
N LEU A 71 12.50 -14.95 -17.69
CA LEU A 71 12.67 -14.62 -16.27
C LEU A 71 11.89 -15.56 -15.34
N THR A 72 12.33 -15.64 -14.09
CA THR A 72 11.67 -16.41 -13.01
C THR A 72 10.81 -15.50 -12.12
N ALA A 73 9.96 -16.10 -11.27
CA ALA A 73 9.08 -15.36 -10.36
C ALA A 73 9.84 -14.40 -9.42
N GLY A 74 11.03 -14.80 -8.93
CA GLY A 74 11.87 -13.94 -8.08
C GLY A 74 12.55 -12.79 -8.80
N GLN A 75 12.38 -12.67 -10.12
CA GLN A 75 12.94 -11.60 -10.95
C GLN A 75 11.86 -10.63 -11.45
N VAL A 76 10.67 -10.67 -10.85
CA VAL A 76 9.60 -9.72 -11.16
C VAL A 76 10.03 -8.28 -10.81
N THR A 77 9.68 -7.35 -11.69
CA THR A 77 9.97 -5.92 -11.54
C THR A 77 8.71 -5.11 -11.84
N PRO A 78 8.69 -3.78 -11.57
CA PRO A 78 7.53 -2.93 -11.86
C PRO A 78 7.07 -2.95 -13.32
N ASN A 79 7.93 -3.35 -14.27
CA ASN A 79 7.56 -3.49 -15.70
C ASN A 79 6.66 -4.71 -16.00
N PHE A 80 6.47 -5.60 -15.02
CA PHE A 80 5.58 -6.77 -15.09
C PHE A 80 4.28 -6.54 -14.32
N ARG A 81 3.92 -5.27 -14.06
CA ARG A 81 2.75 -4.89 -13.28
C ARG A 81 1.44 -5.30 -13.94
N VAL A 82 0.46 -5.67 -13.10
CA VAL A 82 -0.94 -5.87 -13.50
C VAL A 82 -1.80 -4.74 -12.93
N ASP A 83 -2.59 -4.10 -13.78
CA ASP A 83 -3.59 -3.10 -13.38
C ASP A 83 -4.97 -3.76 -13.21
N TYR A 84 -5.66 -3.43 -12.12
CA TYR A 84 -7.03 -3.85 -11.81
C TYR A 84 -7.94 -2.64 -11.73
N LEU A 85 -8.98 -2.62 -12.55
CA LEU A 85 -10.03 -1.59 -12.52
C LEU A 85 -11.26 -2.19 -11.86
N VAL A 86 -11.67 -1.64 -10.72
CA VAL A 86 -12.72 -2.21 -9.87
C VAL A 86 -13.98 -1.36 -9.97
N GLY A 87 -15.06 -1.97 -10.45
CA GLY A 87 -16.40 -1.39 -10.50
C GLY A 87 -16.98 -1.18 -9.11
N PRO A 88 -17.90 -0.22 -8.92
CA PRO A 88 -18.64 -0.06 -7.67
C PRO A 88 -19.32 -1.37 -7.23
N GLY A 89 -19.43 -1.56 -5.93
CA GLY A 89 -20.06 -2.73 -5.34
C GLY A 89 -19.39 -3.19 -4.05
N VAL A 90 -20.02 -4.17 -3.41
CA VAL A 90 -19.49 -4.83 -2.22
C VAL A 90 -19.01 -6.23 -2.62
N TYR A 91 -17.71 -6.45 -2.50
CA TYR A 91 -17.06 -7.71 -2.84
C TYR A 91 -16.82 -8.50 -1.57
N THR A 92 -17.37 -9.71 -1.51
CA THR A 92 -17.25 -10.61 -0.36
C THR A 92 -16.68 -11.96 -0.81
N SER A 93 -15.95 -12.63 0.07
CA SER A 93 -15.60 -14.05 -0.08
C SER A 93 -16.16 -14.85 1.08
N ALA A 94 -16.51 -16.11 0.83
CA ALA A 94 -16.85 -17.03 1.91
C ALA A 94 -15.61 -17.30 2.77
N PRO A 95 -15.77 -17.63 4.07
CA PRO A 95 -14.64 -18.03 4.91
C PRO A 95 -13.81 -19.14 4.25
N GLY A 96 -12.50 -18.92 4.15
CA GLY A 96 -11.55 -19.87 3.52
C GLY A 96 -11.53 -19.88 1.99
N ASP A 97 -12.34 -19.06 1.31
CA ASP A 97 -12.37 -19.04 -0.16
C ASP A 97 -11.15 -18.32 -0.77
N TRP A 98 -10.60 -17.32 -0.09
CA TRP A 98 -9.49 -16.52 -0.59
C TRP A 98 -8.49 -16.23 0.53
N SER A 99 -7.19 -16.31 0.26
CA SER A 99 -6.14 -16.03 1.25
C SER A 99 -5.83 -14.53 1.40
N GLY A 100 -6.38 -13.65 0.56
CA GLY A 100 -5.97 -12.24 0.55
C GLY A 100 -4.62 -11.98 -0.15
N VAL A 101 -3.87 -13.03 -0.51
CA VAL A 101 -2.51 -12.89 -1.07
C VAL A 101 -2.52 -12.26 -2.46
N ILE A 102 -1.72 -11.21 -2.64
CA ILE A 102 -1.58 -10.47 -3.90
C ILE A 102 -0.14 -10.64 -4.41
N HIS A 103 0.00 -10.90 -5.72
CA HIS A 103 1.31 -11.02 -6.38
C HIS A 103 2.02 -9.66 -6.46
N PRO A 104 3.37 -9.65 -6.58
CA PRO A 104 4.14 -8.41 -6.63
C PRO A 104 3.76 -7.49 -7.78
N PHE A 105 3.87 -6.18 -7.54
CA PHE A 105 3.58 -5.13 -8.50
C PHE A 105 2.16 -5.24 -9.06
N ALA A 106 1.18 -5.25 -8.17
CA ALA A 106 -0.22 -5.11 -8.50
C ALA A 106 -0.68 -3.66 -8.26
N ALA A 107 -1.57 -3.15 -9.11
CA ALA A 107 -2.17 -1.84 -8.95
C ALA A 107 -3.68 -1.92 -9.06
N PHE A 108 -4.40 -1.49 -8.03
CA PHE A 108 -5.86 -1.51 -7.96
C PHE A 108 -6.40 -0.09 -7.94
N TYR A 109 -7.42 0.15 -8.76
CA TYR A 109 -8.10 1.44 -8.88
C TYR A 109 -9.61 1.22 -8.83
N ALA A 110 -10.29 1.84 -7.86
CA ALA A 110 -11.75 1.97 -7.92
C ALA A 110 -12.13 2.91 -9.07
N THR A 111 -13.06 2.47 -9.92
CA THR A 111 -13.58 3.28 -11.02
C THR A 111 -14.53 4.39 -10.53
N ASP A 112 -15.08 4.25 -9.33
CA ASP A 112 -15.73 5.30 -8.55
C ASP A 112 -14.97 5.46 -7.23
N THR A 113 -14.36 6.62 -7.03
CA THR A 113 -13.54 6.91 -5.84
C THR A 113 -14.34 7.54 -4.70
N THR A 114 -15.67 7.59 -4.82
CA THR A 114 -16.54 8.02 -3.71
C THR A 114 -16.39 7.03 -2.55
N PRO A 115 -16.12 7.50 -1.32
CA PRO A 115 -16.04 6.61 -0.15
C PRO A 115 -17.28 5.71 -0.03
N GLY A 116 -17.07 4.42 0.20
CA GLY A 116 -18.11 3.40 0.29
C GLY A 116 -18.68 2.90 -1.04
N ALA A 117 -18.31 3.47 -2.19
CA ALA A 117 -18.81 3.01 -3.49
C ALA A 117 -18.23 1.64 -3.88
N THR A 118 -16.97 1.40 -3.56
CA THR A 118 -16.27 0.14 -3.83
C THR A 118 -15.69 -0.40 -2.53
N VAL A 119 -16.21 -1.53 -2.06
CA VAL A 119 -15.83 -2.11 -0.76
C VAL A 119 -15.39 -3.56 -0.93
N LEU A 120 -14.21 -3.89 -0.45
CA LEU A 120 -13.74 -5.25 -0.28
C LEU A 120 -13.93 -5.69 1.18
N ARG A 121 -14.77 -6.70 1.40
CA ARG A 121 -14.98 -7.31 2.72
C ARG A 121 -14.03 -8.50 2.93
N TRP A 122 -12.74 -8.22 2.87
CA TRP A 122 -11.64 -9.15 3.13
C TRP A 122 -10.34 -8.35 3.21
N GLY A 123 -9.42 -8.66 4.12
CA GLY A 123 -8.10 -8.00 4.12
C GLY A 123 -7.22 -8.48 2.96
N VAL A 124 -6.09 -7.81 2.73
CA VAL A 124 -5.14 -8.16 1.68
C VAL A 124 -3.71 -8.26 2.20
N GLU A 125 -2.96 -9.16 1.58
CA GLU A 125 -1.57 -9.48 1.92
C GLU A 125 -0.70 -9.43 0.65
N PRO A 126 -0.24 -8.24 0.23
CA PRO A 126 0.67 -8.13 -0.90
C PRO A 126 2.09 -8.59 -0.53
N ASP A 127 2.67 -9.36 -1.44
CA ASP A 127 4.10 -9.66 -1.45
C ASP A 127 4.78 -8.73 -2.47
N GLY A 128 5.72 -7.89 -2.06
CA GLY A 128 6.35 -6.88 -2.94
C GLY A 128 5.54 -5.59 -3.13
N GLY A 129 5.69 -4.94 -4.29
CA GLY A 129 5.12 -3.60 -4.52
C GLY A 129 3.59 -3.61 -4.73
N LEU A 130 2.89 -2.66 -4.12
CA LEU A 130 1.42 -2.50 -4.23
C LEU A 130 1.06 -1.04 -4.51
N TYR A 131 0.11 -0.82 -5.41
CA TYR A 131 -0.64 0.44 -5.49
C TYR A 131 -2.12 0.16 -5.26
N TRP A 132 -2.75 0.86 -4.32
CA TRP A 132 -4.14 0.67 -3.95
C TRP A 132 -4.85 2.01 -3.83
N GLU A 133 -5.87 2.23 -4.67
CA GLU A 133 -6.57 3.50 -4.75
C GLU A 133 -8.09 3.32 -4.74
N GLY A 134 -8.79 4.01 -3.84
CA GLY A 134 -10.23 4.21 -3.93
C GLY A 134 -11.11 3.05 -3.44
N ILE A 135 -10.53 1.92 -3.04
CA ILE A 135 -11.28 0.72 -2.63
C ILE A 135 -11.21 0.61 -1.11
N ASP A 136 -12.36 0.71 -0.45
CA ASP A 136 -12.43 0.52 0.99
C ASP A 136 -12.20 -0.94 1.34
N ILE A 137 -11.49 -1.20 2.44
CA ILE A 137 -11.26 -2.54 2.95
C ILE A 137 -11.87 -2.69 4.34
N VAL A 138 -12.75 -3.68 4.46
CA VAL A 138 -13.28 -4.14 5.73
C VAL A 138 -12.74 -5.55 5.96
N ASN A 139 -11.78 -5.70 6.88
CA ASN A 139 -11.31 -7.02 7.28
C ASN A 139 -12.38 -7.66 8.17
N VAL A 140 -13.02 -8.73 7.71
CA VAL A 140 -14.17 -9.34 8.37
C VAL A 140 -13.78 -10.53 9.22
N ASP A 141 -14.55 -10.80 10.27
CA ASP A 141 -14.33 -11.95 11.14
C ASP A 141 -14.65 -13.26 10.41
N ASN A 142 -13.61 -13.98 10.00
CA ASN A 142 -13.73 -15.30 9.39
C ASN A 142 -13.22 -16.32 10.38
N ALA A 143 -14.14 -16.92 11.15
CA ALA A 143 -13.83 -18.01 12.07
C ALA A 143 -13.10 -19.16 11.35
N GLY A 144 -11.77 -19.16 11.37
CA GLY A 144 -10.94 -20.20 10.74
C GLY A 144 -9.66 -19.73 10.04
N ALA A 145 -9.50 -18.44 9.72
CA ALA A 145 -8.27 -17.91 9.12
C ALA A 145 -7.72 -16.76 9.95
N PHE A 146 -6.46 -16.87 10.38
CA PHE A 146 -5.76 -15.83 11.15
C PHE A 146 -5.28 -14.68 10.25
N ASP A 147 -5.09 -14.97 8.96
CA ASP A 147 -4.54 -14.06 7.96
C ASP A 147 -5.58 -13.70 6.87
N PRO A 148 -5.54 -12.46 6.37
CA PRO A 148 -4.61 -11.39 6.76
C PRO A 148 -4.98 -10.73 8.10
N LYS A 149 -3.95 -10.39 8.90
CA LYS A 149 -4.14 -9.88 10.27
C LYS A 149 -4.85 -8.52 10.31
N TYR A 150 -4.72 -7.76 9.24
CA TYR A 150 -5.21 -6.39 9.11
C TYR A 150 -5.94 -6.25 7.76
N PRO A 151 -6.76 -5.20 7.57
CA PRO A 151 -7.25 -4.81 6.25
C PRO A 151 -6.17 -4.79 5.18
N ILE A 152 -4.99 -4.25 5.51
CA ILE A 152 -3.79 -4.39 4.68
C ILE A 152 -2.64 -4.85 5.57
N HIS A 153 -2.07 -6.01 5.24
CA HIS A 153 -0.89 -6.58 5.90
C HIS A 153 0.25 -6.67 4.88
N LEU A 154 1.25 -5.81 5.02
CA LEU A 154 2.36 -5.75 4.06
C LEU A 154 3.52 -6.65 4.46
N HIS A 155 3.99 -7.45 3.50
CA HIS A 155 5.29 -8.14 3.54
C HIS A 155 6.25 -7.57 2.47
N ALA A 156 6.09 -6.29 2.14
CA ALA A 156 6.72 -5.68 0.99
C ALA A 156 8.23 -5.46 1.19
N ASP A 157 9.03 -5.90 0.22
CA ASP A 157 10.42 -5.46 0.04
C ASP A 157 10.50 -4.45 -1.12
N ALA A 158 9.53 -3.53 -1.18
CA ALA A 158 9.34 -2.54 -2.23
C ALA A 158 8.37 -1.43 -1.77
N THR A 159 8.10 -0.46 -2.64
CA THR A 159 7.16 0.63 -2.42
C THR A 159 5.72 0.12 -2.45
N SER A 160 4.97 0.40 -1.39
CA SER A 160 3.53 0.20 -1.28
C SER A 160 2.84 1.53 -1.03
N ILE A 161 1.81 1.83 -1.83
CA ILE A 161 1.04 3.08 -1.75
C ILE A 161 -0.44 2.73 -1.60
N ILE A 162 -1.06 3.32 -0.58
CA ILE A 162 -2.47 3.13 -0.23
C ILE A 162 -3.10 4.52 -0.17
N THR A 163 -4.16 4.75 -0.94
CA THR A 163 -4.74 6.08 -1.04
C THR A 163 -6.25 6.10 -1.31
N ARG A 164 -6.91 7.18 -0.86
CA ARG A 164 -8.34 7.47 -1.10
C ARG A 164 -9.28 6.36 -0.65
N CYS A 165 -9.00 5.72 0.48
CA CYS A 165 -9.81 4.59 0.95
C CYS A 165 -10.04 4.61 2.46
N THR A 166 -10.97 3.79 2.89
CA THR A 166 -11.27 3.52 4.30
C THR A 166 -10.75 2.15 4.68
N LEU A 167 -10.06 2.05 5.82
CA LEU A 167 -9.59 0.79 6.40
C LEU A 167 -10.30 0.53 7.73
N THR A 168 -10.98 -0.62 7.82
CA THR A 168 -11.77 -1.05 8.98
C THR A 168 -11.43 -2.50 9.32
N ASN A 169 -11.01 -2.79 10.54
CA ASN A 169 -10.77 -4.16 11.01
C ASN A 169 -11.90 -4.63 11.94
N GLU A 170 -12.82 -5.41 11.38
CA GLU A 170 -13.92 -6.09 12.10
C GLU A 170 -13.54 -7.53 12.52
N ALA A 171 -12.33 -8.00 12.18
CA ALA A 171 -11.91 -9.39 12.34
C ALA A 171 -11.51 -9.72 13.78
N ALA A 172 -12.46 -9.77 14.70
CA ALA A 172 -12.22 -9.94 16.14
C ALA A 172 -11.41 -11.20 16.52
N SER A 173 -11.43 -12.26 15.69
CA SER A 173 -10.62 -13.45 15.90
C SER A 173 -9.16 -13.35 15.41
N SER A 174 -8.81 -12.29 14.67
CA SER A 174 -7.45 -12.07 14.20
C SER A 174 -6.54 -11.53 15.31
N GLY A 175 -5.27 -11.97 15.32
CA GLY A 175 -4.25 -11.42 16.24
C GLY A 175 -3.90 -9.95 15.96
N GLY A 176 -4.30 -9.42 14.81
CA GLY A 176 -4.14 -8.01 14.48
C GLY A 176 -5.31 -7.12 14.91
N TYR A 177 -6.42 -7.67 15.38
CA TYR A 177 -7.58 -6.86 15.76
C TYR A 177 -7.28 -5.93 16.95
N PRO A 178 -7.75 -4.66 16.96
CA PRO A 178 -8.58 -3.97 15.95
C PRO A 178 -7.78 -3.11 14.96
N THR A 179 -6.48 -3.36 14.80
CA THR A 179 -5.55 -2.54 14.02
C THR A 179 -5.91 -2.47 12.53
N PRO A 180 -5.92 -1.29 11.90
CA PRO A 180 -6.39 -1.12 10.52
C PRO A 180 -5.32 -1.37 9.46
N LEU A 181 -4.04 -1.34 9.83
CA LEU A 181 -2.91 -1.46 8.93
C LEU A 181 -1.72 -2.04 9.68
N GLY A 182 -0.99 -2.95 9.04
CA GLY A 182 0.28 -3.40 9.56
C GLY A 182 1.28 -3.79 8.50
N VAL A 183 2.54 -3.79 8.93
CA VAL A 183 3.71 -4.19 8.14
C VAL A 183 4.51 -5.12 9.04
N ASP A 184 4.76 -6.34 8.57
CA ASP A 184 5.71 -7.21 9.26
C ASP A 184 7.12 -6.65 9.08
N GLY A 185 7.95 -6.82 10.10
CA GLY A 185 9.35 -6.39 10.03
C GLY A 185 10.17 -7.20 9.02
N ASP A 186 11.48 -7.11 9.15
CA ASP A 186 12.52 -7.85 8.40
C ASP A 186 12.78 -7.42 6.94
N ARG A 187 11.87 -6.70 6.27
CA ARG A 187 12.04 -6.28 4.86
C ARG A 187 12.08 -4.76 4.72
N ARG A 188 12.83 -4.26 3.73
CA ARG A 188 12.89 -2.82 3.45
C ARG A 188 11.69 -2.42 2.60
N ALA A 189 10.83 -1.58 3.14
CA ALA A 189 9.70 -1.02 2.41
C ALA A 189 9.77 0.51 2.31
N THR A 190 9.10 1.05 1.30
CA THR A 190 8.55 2.41 1.38
C THR A 190 7.06 2.27 1.49
N LEU A 191 6.45 2.74 2.56
CA LEU A 191 5.01 2.75 2.75
C LEU A 191 4.51 4.18 2.66
N VAL A 192 3.57 4.43 1.75
CA VAL A 192 2.82 5.69 1.70
C VAL A 192 1.35 5.41 1.93
N VAL A 193 0.79 6.08 2.93
CA VAL A 193 -0.63 6.12 3.24
C VAL A 193 -1.06 7.56 3.04
N HIS A 194 -1.92 7.82 2.05
CA HIS A 194 -2.30 9.19 1.68
C HIS A 194 -3.80 9.34 1.47
N ASP A 195 -4.44 10.29 2.14
CA ASP A 195 -5.91 10.46 2.08
C ASP A 195 -6.64 9.15 2.42
N VAL A 196 -6.29 8.58 3.58
CA VAL A 196 -6.86 7.31 4.07
C VAL A 196 -7.55 7.55 5.40
N THR A 197 -8.76 7.01 5.54
CA THR A 197 -9.50 7.00 6.79
C THR A 197 -9.37 5.64 7.48
N MET A 198 -8.90 5.64 8.72
CA MET A 198 -8.79 4.48 9.59
C MET A 198 -9.82 4.60 10.71
N THR A 199 -10.70 3.59 10.83
CA THR A 199 -11.92 3.68 11.66
C THR A 199 -11.90 2.76 12.89
N THR A 200 -10.96 1.82 12.97
CA THR A 200 -10.84 0.85 14.06
C THR A 200 -9.44 0.85 14.64
N GLY A 201 -9.32 0.40 15.89
CA GLY A 201 -8.04 0.25 16.55
C GLY A 201 -7.61 1.51 17.29
N VAL A 202 -6.49 1.38 17.99
CA VAL A 202 -5.87 2.47 18.76
C VAL A 202 -4.47 2.82 18.24
N TYR A 203 -3.93 2.03 17.31
CA TYR A 203 -2.66 2.31 16.65
C TYR A 203 -2.54 1.56 15.31
N THR A 204 -1.65 2.01 14.42
CA THR A 204 -1.17 1.21 13.26
C THR A 204 -0.03 0.29 13.70
N ASN A 205 0.03 -0.95 13.24
CA ASN A 205 1.07 -1.88 13.68
C ASN A 205 2.18 -2.04 12.63
N ILE A 206 3.03 -1.03 12.52
CA ILE A 206 4.11 -0.99 11.54
C ILE A 206 5.43 -1.31 12.24
N HIS A 207 6.08 -2.39 11.84
CA HIS A 207 7.38 -2.78 12.36
C HIS A 207 8.50 -2.41 11.40
N GLY A 208 9.59 -1.87 11.95
CA GLY A 208 10.85 -1.70 11.22
C GLY A 208 11.55 -3.04 10.95
N PRO A 209 12.60 -3.03 10.11
CA PRO A 209 13.40 -4.22 9.86
C PRO A 209 14.17 -4.66 11.11
N THR A 210 14.57 -5.93 11.16
CA THR A 210 15.67 -6.37 12.04
C THR A 210 17.00 -6.20 11.32
N GLY A 211 18.00 -5.70 12.03
CA GLY A 211 19.33 -5.38 11.53
C GLY A 211 19.38 -4.00 10.87
N THR A 212 20.61 -3.54 10.60
CA THR A 212 20.84 -2.25 9.95
C THR A 212 20.64 -2.37 8.44
N LEU A 213 19.58 -1.76 7.91
CA LEU A 213 19.39 -1.56 6.46
C LEU A 213 19.73 -0.12 6.10
N THR A 214 20.59 0.06 5.08
CA THR A 214 20.96 1.40 4.61
C THR A 214 20.59 1.58 3.13
N PRO A 215 19.72 2.55 2.79
CA PRO A 215 18.91 3.37 3.72
C PRO A 215 17.81 2.54 4.39
N GLY A 216 17.30 3.04 5.52
CA GLY A 216 16.23 2.41 6.31
C GLY A 216 14.87 2.43 5.62
N MET A 217 13.84 1.99 6.34
CA MET A 217 12.45 2.02 5.90
C MET A 217 11.93 3.46 5.87
N VAL A 218 11.05 3.79 4.92
CA VAL A 218 10.36 5.09 4.89
C VAL A 218 8.86 4.84 5.02
N THR A 219 8.23 5.42 6.04
CA THR A 219 6.77 5.37 6.24
C THR A 219 6.20 6.77 6.17
N VAL A 220 5.16 6.98 5.39
CA VAL A 220 4.51 8.28 5.23
C VAL A 220 3.02 8.13 5.50
N PHE A 221 2.51 9.02 6.35
CA PHE A 221 1.10 9.31 6.52
C PHE A 221 0.86 10.75 6.09
N SER A 222 0.13 10.96 5.00
CA SER A 222 -0.24 12.28 4.49
C SER A 222 -1.75 12.41 4.44
N ASP A 223 -2.32 13.45 5.04
CA ASP A 223 -3.75 13.73 5.00
C ASP A 223 -4.61 12.54 5.48
N CYS A 224 -4.08 11.76 6.42
CA CYS A 224 -4.77 10.61 6.97
C CYS A 224 -5.69 11.01 8.11
N THR A 225 -6.80 10.31 8.27
CA THR A 225 -7.68 10.43 9.44
C THR A 225 -7.68 9.12 10.22
N PHE A 226 -7.22 9.13 11.46
CA PHE A 226 -7.30 7.98 12.37
C PHE A 226 -8.03 8.37 13.65
N THR A 227 -9.35 8.21 13.64
CA THR A 227 -10.19 8.67 14.75
C THR A 227 -9.89 7.87 16.02
N GLY A 228 -9.29 8.52 17.02
CA GLY A 228 -8.97 7.91 18.31
C GLY A 228 -7.75 6.97 18.32
N GLY A 229 -7.05 6.83 17.20
CA GLY A 229 -5.87 5.97 17.08
C GLY A 229 -4.57 6.73 16.85
N ASP A 230 -3.44 6.09 17.15
CA ASP A 230 -2.10 6.60 16.92
C ASP A 230 -1.54 6.15 15.56
N LEU A 231 -0.95 7.07 14.80
CA LEU A 231 -0.03 6.69 13.72
C LEU A 231 1.25 6.19 14.39
N HIS A 232 1.46 4.88 14.37
CA HIS A 232 2.48 4.22 15.17
C HIS A 232 3.41 3.36 14.32
N TRP A 233 4.70 3.54 14.59
CA TRP A 233 5.80 2.80 13.98
C TRP A 233 6.77 2.33 15.07
N TRP A 234 7.19 1.07 15.00
CA TRP A 234 8.01 0.41 16.02
C TRP A 234 9.27 -0.22 15.42
N ALA A 235 10.46 0.24 15.82
CA ALA A 235 11.72 -0.40 15.45
C ALA A 235 11.88 -1.77 16.13
N LEU A 236 12.22 -2.82 15.36
CA LEU A 236 12.57 -4.11 15.96
C LEU A 236 13.97 -4.11 16.59
N ASP A 237 14.84 -3.18 16.20
CA ASP A 237 16.05 -2.81 16.93
C ASP A 237 16.41 -1.32 16.76
N ASP A 238 17.23 -0.80 17.66
CA ASP A 238 17.58 0.63 17.71
C ASP A 238 18.65 1.08 16.69
N THR A 239 18.99 0.27 15.69
CA THR A 239 20.11 0.53 14.77
C THR A 239 19.72 0.99 13.38
N ASP A 240 18.49 0.75 12.95
CA ASP A 240 18.03 1.09 11.60
C ASP A 240 17.66 2.58 11.47
N PRO A 241 18.16 3.29 10.43
CA PRO A 241 17.88 4.70 10.21
C PRO A 241 16.54 4.92 9.49
N SER A 242 15.48 4.25 9.94
CA SER A 242 14.14 4.41 9.37
C SER A 242 13.56 5.80 9.64
N GLU A 243 12.73 6.25 8.71
CA GLU A 243 12.03 7.53 8.78
C GLU A 243 10.52 7.33 8.79
N MET A 244 9.83 8.10 9.63
CA MET A 244 8.37 8.22 9.62
C MET A 244 7.99 9.67 9.39
N TRP A 245 7.05 9.90 8.47
CA TRP A 245 6.49 11.19 8.15
C TRP A 245 5.00 11.20 8.49
N ALA A 246 4.54 12.23 9.21
CA ALA A 246 3.14 12.50 9.48
C ALA A 246 2.83 13.96 9.09
N VAL A 247 2.05 14.14 8.02
CA VAL A 247 1.80 15.43 7.37
C VAL A 247 0.30 15.63 7.17
N GLY A 248 -0.23 16.81 7.50
CA GLY A 248 -1.65 17.16 7.30
C GLY A 248 -2.68 16.21 7.95
N SER A 249 -2.27 15.37 8.89
CA SER A 249 -3.08 14.25 9.37
C SER A 249 -3.87 14.60 10.64
N THR A 250 -5.00 13.92 10.84
CA THR A 250 -5.83 13.98 12.04
C THR A 250 -5.80 12.65 12.77
N ALA A 251 -5.28 12.62 14.00
CA ALA A 251 -5.12 11.38 14.77
C ALA A 251 -5.20 11.64 16.29
N HIS A 252 -5.22 10.59 17.11
CA HIS A 252 -4.98 10.77 18.54
C HIS A 252 -3.54 11.24 18.78
N GLY A 253 -2.56 10.59 18.16
CA GLY A 253 -1.15 10.94 18.27
C GLY A 253 -0.29 10.35 17.16
N VAL A 254 0.99 10.70 17.18
CA VAL A 254 2.02 10.15 16.31
C VAL A 254 3.13 9.58 17.18
N LYS A 255 3.50 8.33 16.95
CA LYS A 255 4.44 7.59 17.79
C LYS A 255 5.46 6.88 16.91
N MET A 256 6.74 7.17 17.14
CA MET A 256 7.84 6.43 16.53
C MET A 256 8.75 5.90 17.62
N LEU A 257 9.16 4.64 17.53
CA LEU A 257 10.05 4.03 18.50
C LEU A 257 11.34 3.56 17.82
N GLY A 258 12.49 3.94 18.37
CA GLY A 258 13.81 3.65 17.82
C GLY A 258 14.82 4.76 18.12
N ALA A 259 16.06 4.41 18.47
CA ALA A 259 17.10 5.41 18.74
C ALA A 259 17.70 6.02 17.45
N ALA A 260 17.90 5.20 16.42
CA ALA A 260 18.49 5.62 15.15
C ALA A 260 17.48 6.26 14.17
N THR A 261 16.20 6.32 14.54
CA THR A 261 15.12 6.72 13.65
C THR A 261 14.86 8.23 13.64
N VAL A 262 14.13 8.67 12.62
CA VAL A 262 13.72 10.07 12.47
C VAL A 262 12.21 10.19 12.28
N LEU A 263 11.57 11.00 13.13
CA LEU A 263 10.17 11.36 13.04
C LEU A 263 10.03 12.78 12.48
N HIS A 264 9.39 12.91 11.33
CA HIS A 264 8.99 14.17 10.72
C HIS A 264 7.51 14.41 11.01
N SER A 265 7.21 15.30 11.94
CA SER A 265 5.83 15.59 12.36
C SER A 265 5.47 17.03 12.02
N ASP A 266 4.62 17.20 11.01
CA ASP A 266 4.05 18.48 10.60
C ASP A 266 3.34 19.18 11.78
N PRO A 267 3.67 20.45 12.10
CA PRO A 267 2.92 21.26 13.07
C PRO A 267 1.45 21.48 12.69
N GLY A 268 1.08 21.29 11.41
CA GLY A 268 -0.28 21.35 10.90
C GLY A 268 -1.14 20.11 11.20
N ASN A 269 -0.56 19.04 11.74
CA ASN A 269 -1.33 17.87 12.18
C ASN A 269 -2.33 18.25 13.28
N THR A 270 -3.53 17.67 13.23
CA THR A 270 -4.52 17.78 14.31
C THR A 270 -4.40 16.55 15.22
N LEU A 271 -3.67 16.70 16.32
CA LEU A 271 -3.38 15.61 17.27
C LEU A 271 -4.00 15.88 18.64
N ALA A 272 -4.56 14.84 19.26
CA ALA A 272 -5.06 14.92 20.64
C ALA A 272 -3.93 14.93 21.68
N VAL A 273 -2.79 14.31 21.36
CA VAL A 273 -1.57 14.31 22.18
C VAL A 273 -0.36 14.69 21.33
N ALA A 274 0.66 15.25 21.99
CA ALA A 274 1.90 15.62 21.31
C ALA A 274 2.60 14.38 20.71
N PRO A 275 3.33 14.53 19.58
CA PRO A 275 4.14 13.46 19.02
C PRO A 275 5.14 12.89 20.03
N VAL A 276 5.33 11.57 20.02
CA VAL A 276 6.25 10.85 20.91
C VAL A 276 7.29 10.12 20.07
N HIS A 277 8.56 10.33 20.39
CA HIS A 277 9.69 9.63 19.78
C HIS A 277 10.67 9.14 20.85
N VAL A 278 10.73 7.83 21.08
CA VAL A 278 11.57 7.24 22.15
C VAL A 278 12.28 5.97 21.68
N ALA A 279 13.50 5.70 22.15
CA ALA A 279 14.21 4.46 21.87
C ALA A 279 13.59 3.24 22.57
N THR A 280 13.84 2.05 22.03
CA THR A 280 13.38 0.76 22.58
C THR A 280 14.47 0.07 23.40
N GLY A 281 14.82 0.59 24.58
CA GLY A 281 15.84 -0.07 25.42
C GLY A 281 15.89 0.44 26.86
N GLY A 282 15.79 -0.49 27.83
CA GLY A 282 15.66 -0.25 29.27
C GLY A 282 16.89 0.36 29.98
N GLY A 283 17.37 1.52 29.54
CA GLY A 283 18.41 2.29 30.21
C GLY A 283 18.64 3.63 29.52
N ALA A 284 18.23 4.72 30.19
CA ALA A 284 18.17 6.10 29.72
C ALA A 284 17.32 6.31 28.45
N LEU A 285 16.29 7.16 28.53
CA LEU A 285 15.52 7.60 27.38
C LEU A 285 16.44 8.38 26.44
N THR A 286 17.06 7.71 25.46
CA THR A 286 17.56 8.38 24.26
C THR A 286 16.37 8.58 23.35
N THR A 287 16.02 9.83 23.09
CA THR A 287 15.01 10.20 22.11
C THR A 287 15.62 10.12 20.72
N GLY A 288 14.95 9.44 19.78
CA GLY A 288 15.29 9.57 18.37
C GLY A 288 15.09 11.01 17.87
N THR A 289 15.45 11.26 16.62
CA THR A 289 15.40 12.65 16.09
C THR A 289 13.97 13.00 15.70
N THR A 290 13.47 14.14 16.16
CA THR A 290 12.18 14.68 15.71
C THR A 290 12.37 16.04 15.08
N ASP A 291 11.78 16.27 13.91
CA ASP A 291 11.69 17.57 13.28
C ASP A 291 10.29 17.86 12.72
N THR A 292 10.14 19.01 12.07
CA THR A 292 8.85 19.56 11.60
C THR A 292 8.78 19.67 10.08
N ARG A 293 9.62 18.94 9.36
CA ARG A 293 9.63 18.91 7.90
C ARG A 293 8.33 18.34 7.35
N THR A 294 7.91 18.89 6.21
CA THR A 294 6.71 18.47 5.48
C THR A 294 7.03 18.08 4.02
N ASP A 295 8.28 18.21 3.60
CA ASP A 295 8.82 17.87 2.28
C ASP A 295 9.15 16.37 2.18
N TRP A 296 8.19 15.53 2.53
CA TRP A 296 8.35 14.08 2.50
C TRP A 296 8.65 13.58 1.07
N PRO A 297 9.40 12.46 0.92
CA PRO A 297 9.87 12.01 -0.38
C PRO A 297 8.76 11.30 -1.17
N VAL A 298 7.92 12.08 -1.86
CA VAL A 298 6.82 11.58 -2.70
C VAL A 298 7.32 10.56 -3.73
N PRO A 299 6.88 9.29 -3.67
CA PRO A 299 7.11 8.33 -4.74
C PRO A 299 6.41 8.80 -6.01
N VAL A 300 7.14 8.86 -7.12
CA VAL A 300 6.54 9.11 -8.43
C VAL A 300 6.41 7.78 -9.14
N GLY A 301 5.35 7.55 -9.91
CA GLY A 301 5.26 6.34 -10.72
C GLY A 301 5.13 5.05 -9.89
N ALA A 302 4.59 5.15 -8.67
CA ALA A 302 4.51 4.11 -7.64
C ALA A 302 5.85 3.53 -7.15
N LEU A 303 6.95 4.26 -7.33
CA LEU A 303 8.28 3.81 -6.92
C LEU A 303 8.99 4.90 -6.12
N SER A 304 9.56 4.51 -4.98
CA SER A 304 10.54 5.32 -4.28
C SER A 304 11.79 5.51 -5.15
N ALA A 305 12.60 6.54 -4.85
CA ALA A 305 13.89 6.72 -5.50
C ALA A 305 14.81 5.51 -5.33
N GLY A 306 14.73 4.84 -4.16
CA GLY A 306 15.49 3.62 -3.89
C GLY A 306 15.06 2.44 -4.77
N ASP A 307 13.76 2.27 -4.99
CA ASP A 307 13.26 1.19 -5.85
C ASP A 307 13.55 1.44 -7.32
N ARG A 308 13.46 2.69 -7.78
CA ARG A 308 13.90 3.06 -9.13
C ARG A 308 15.35 2.68 -9.37
N ALA A 309 16.23 3.04 -8.45
CA ALA A 309 17.64 2.65 -8.51
C ALA A 309 17.81 1.11 -8.46
N ARG A 310 17.07 0.41 -7.59
CA ARG A 310 17.10 -1.06 -7.46
C ARG A 310 16.70 -1.76 -8.76
N TYR A 311 15.70 -1.25 -9.46
CA TYR A 311 15.16 -1.88 -10.68
C TYR A 311 15.70 -1.28 -11.98
N GLY A 312 16.59 -0.27 -11.91
CA GLY A 312 17.18 0.38 -13.08
C GLY A 312 16.18 1.23 -13.89
N MET A 313 15.30 1.94 -13.19
CA MET A 313 14.22 2.78 -13.74
C MET A 313 14.39 4.27 -13.43
#